data_AF-A0A7W1J6H3-F1
#
_entry.id   AF-A0A7W1J6H3-F1
#
_cell.length_a   1.000
_cell.length_b   1.000
_cell.length_c   1.000
_cell.angle_alpha   90.00
_cell.angle_beta   90.00
_cell.angle_gamma   90.00
#
_symmetry.space_group_name_H-M   'P 1'
#
loop_
_entity.id
_entity.type
_entity.pdbx_description
1 polymer ?
#
loop_
_entity_poly.entity_id
_entity_poly.type
_entity_poly.pdbx_seq_one_letter_code
_entity_poly.pdbx_strand_id
1 'polypeptide(L)'
;MDKEISKSNEWKQCKSHVFWGELAPSEHLVQIYENDDVVLDSLEEFVHAGFKAGDSVIIIATEEHMNALNDRLKVHELDLEQLQSDNQYIPLNAHETLEKFMVNGWPDESLFMKMVKDVIGLARGKGNRLVRAYGEMVAILWGQGHNG
;
A
#
# COMPACT_ATOMS: atom_id res chain seq x y z
N MET A 1 4.91 -37.66 35.28
CA MET A 1 5.82 -36.83 34.47
C MET A 1 5.49 -37.09 33.01
N ASP A 2 5.17 -36.00 32.31
CA ASP A 2 5.28 -35.76 30.87
C ASP A 2 4.36 -36.50 29.90
N LYS A 3 3.28 -35.77 29.55
CA LYS A 3 2.41 -35.97 28.39
C LYS A 3 3.09 -35.38 27.15
N GLU A 4 3.46 -36.19 26.17
CA GLU A 4 3.79 -35.71 24.82
C GLU A 4 2.52 -35.62 23.97
N ILE A 5 2.18 -34.39 23.60
CA ILE A 5 1.08 -34.02 22.73
C ILE A 5 1.63 -33.98 21.30
N SER A 6 1.40 -35.02 20.51
CA SER A 6 1.62 -35.00 19.06
C SER A 6 0.53 -34.13 18.41
N LYS A 7 0.81 -32.85 18.18
CA LYS A 7 -0.05 -31.96 17.38
C LYS A 7 0.23 -32.18 15.89
N SER A 8 -0.74 -32.80 15.23
CA SER A 8 -0.97 -32.73 13.79
C SER A 8 -1.25 -31.27 13.37
N ASN A 9 -0.36 -30.65 12.62
CA ASN A 9 -0.66 -29.41 11.90
C ASN A 9 -1.11 -29.75 10.48
N GLU A 10 -2.41 -30.03 10.33
CA GLU A 10 -3.10 -29.95 9.05
C GLU A 10 -3.31 -28.47 8.71
N TRP A 11 -2.44 -27.92 7.87
CA TRP A 11 -2.61 -26.57 7.33
C TRP A 11 -3.79 -26.59 6.34
N LYS A 12 -4.94 -26.06 6.77
CA LYS A 12 -6.05 -25.79 5.85
C LYS A 12 -5.74 -24.56 5.02
N GLN A 13 -5.51 -24.78 3.73
CA GLN A 13 -5.46 -23.73 2.72
C GLN A 13 -6.83 -23.02 2.67
N CYS A 14 -6.91 -21.80 3.22
CA CYS A 14 -8.06 -20.94 3.00
C CYS A 14 -7.96 -20.36 1.59
N LYS A 15 -8.96 -20.67 0.76
CA LYS A 15 -9.17 -19.98 -0.52
C LYS A 15 -9.36 -18.49 -0.20
N SER A 16 -8.44 -17.66 -0.67
CA SER A 16 -8.44 -16.20 -0.47
C SER A 16 -9.65 -15.58 -1.18
N HIS A 17 -10.78 -15.56 -0.48
CA HIS A 17 -11.99 -14.85 -0.86
C HIS A 17 -12.43 -13.90 0.26
N VAL A 18 -11.49 -13.11 0.78
CA VAL A 18 -11.75 -12.10 1.81
C VAL A 18 -11.63 -10.76 1.09
N PHE A 19 -12.73 -10.13 0.68
CA PHE A 19 -13.61 -9.22 1.44
C PHE A 19 -12.86 -8.03 2.04
N TRP A 20 -12.33 -7.14 1.19
CA TRP A 20 -11.61 -5.92 1.57
C TRP A 20 -12.44 -4.64 1.41
N GLY A 21 -13.71 -4.70 1.84
CA GLY A 21 -14.70 -3.66 1.55
C GLY A 21 -15.14 -2.77 2.72
N GLU A 22 -14.94 -3.17 3.97
CA GLU A 22 -15.53 -2.45 5.10
C GLU A 22 -14.62 -2.45 6.32
N LEU A 23 -13.60 -1.61 6.33
CA LEU A 23 -12.90 -1.28 7.57
C LEU A 23 -12.73 0.24 7.65
N ALA A 24 -13.08 0.76 8.82
CA ALA A 24 -13.29 2.16 9.19
C ALA A 24 -12.10 3.08 8.84
N PRO A 25 -12.24 4.44 8.92
CA PRO A 25 -11.12 5.31 8.59
C PRO A 25 -10.00 5.05 9.62
N SER A 26 -8.82 4.67 9.13
CA SER A 26 -7.56 4.41 9.87
C SER A 26 -7.15 2.94 10.12
N GLU A 27 -7.39 2.01 9.20
CA GLU A 27 -6.68 0.71 9.25
C GLU A 27 -5.50 0.67 8.28
N HIS A 28 -4.29 0.59 8.85
CA HIS A 28 -3.04 0.36 8.12
C HIS A 28 -2.81 -1.14 8.03
N LEU A 29 -3.14 -1.72 6.87
CA LEU A 29 -2.93 -3.15 6.60
C LEU A 29 -1.55 -3.35 5.98
N VAL A 30 -0.76 -4.24 6.57
CA VAL A 30 0.53 -4.69 6.02
C VAL A 30 0.33 -6.07 5.44
N GLN A 31 0.53 -6.20 4.12
CA GLN A 31 0.59 -7.48 3.45
C GLN A 31 2.06 -7.80 3.11
N ILE A 32 2.52 -8.98 3.53
CA ILE A 32 3.85 -9.50 3.23
C ILE A 32 3.66 -10.59 2.17
N TYR A 33 4.23 -10.39 0.99
CA TYR A 33 4.15 -11.34 -0.13
C TYR A 33 5.57 -11.76 -0.54
N GLU A 34 5.73 -13.03 -0.92
CA GLU A 34 7.01 -13.61 -1.42
C GLU A 34 7.12 -13.59 -2.95
N ASN A 35 6.09 -13.14 -3.68
CA ASN A 35 6.05 -13.16 -5.15
C ASN A 35 5.43 -11.87 -5.72
N ASP A 36 6.19 -11.15 -6.55
CA ASP A 36 5.85 -9.84 -7.11
C ASP A 36 4.59 -9.86 -7.99
N ASP A 37 4.32 -10.95 -8.71
CA ASP A 37 3.11 -11.05 -9.54
C ASP A 37 1.83 -11.05 -8.70
N VAL A 38 1.87 -11.69 -7.52
CA VAL A 38 0.73 -11.75 -6.59
C VAL A 38 0.50 -10.38 -5.92
N VAL A 39 1.57 -9.62 -5.70
CA VAL A 39 1.49 -8.23 -5.23
C VAL A 39 0.77 -7.37 -6.27
N LEU A 40 1.18 -7.46 -7.54
CA LEU A 40 0.62 -6.64 -8.60
C LEU A 40 -0.86 -6.95 -8.88
N ASP A 41 -1.28 -8.21 -8.85
CA ASP A 41 -2.70 -8.59 -8.99
C ASP A 41 -3.55 -7.98 -7.86
N SER A 42 -3.07 -8.08 -6.62
CA SER A 42 -3.76 -7.53 -5.45
C SER A 42 -3.79 -5.99 -5.48
N LEU A 43 -2.71 -5.37 -5.94
CA LEU A 43 -2.56 -3.92 -6.03
C LEU A 43 -3.47 -3.32 -7.11
N GLU A 44 -3.58 -4.01 -8.24
CA GLU A 44 -4.50 -3.66 -9.32
C GLU A 44 -5.95 -3.73 -8.83
N GLU A 45 -6.37 -4.83 -8.19
CA GLU A 45 -7.71 -4.95 -7.62
C GLU A 45 -8.00 -3.85 -6.57
N PHE A 46 -7.02 -3.56 -5.71
CA PHE A 46 -7.11 -2.50 -4.70
C PHE A 46 -7.35 -1.12 -5.32
N VAL A 47 -6.59 -0.79 -6.36
CA VAL A 47 -6.71 0.48 -7.08
C VAL A 47 -8.07 0.58 -7.79
N HIS A 48 -8.47 -0.47 -8.51
CA HIS A 48 -9.76 -0.52 -9.18
C HIS A 48 -10.94 -0.38 -8.22
N ALA A 49 -10.89 -1.06 -7.07
CA ALA A 49 -11.92 -0.95 -6.05
C ALA A 49 -12.04 0.48 -5.51
N GLY A 50 -10.91 1.16 -5.29
CA GLY A 50 -10.87 2.55 -4.87
C GLY A 50 -11.52 3.49 -5.88
N PHE A 51 -11.10 3.42 -7.15
CA PHE A 51 -11.66 4.27 -8.20
C PHE A 51 -13.16 4.02 -8.41
N LYS A 52 -13.61 2.77 -8.37
CA LYS A 52 -15.03 2.41 -8.47
C LYS A 52 -15.86 2.96 -7.31
N ALA A 53 -15.28 3.06 -6.12
CA ALA A 53 -15.92 3.65 -4.94
C ALA A 53 -15.90 5.19 -4.93
N GLY A 54 -15.13 5.82 -5.83
CA GLY A 54 -14.89 7.27 -5.80
C GLY A 54 -13.85 7.70 -4.76
N ASP A 55 -13.10 6.75 -4.21
CA ASP A 55 -12.04 6.99 -3.24
C ASP A 55 -10.79 7.53 -3.94
N SER A 56 -9.94 8.21 -3.18
CA SER A 56 -8.58 8.51 -3.61
C SER A 56 -7.65 7.37 -3.21
N VAL A 57 -6.72 7.02 -4.09
CA VAL A 57 -5.77 5.92 -3.91
C VAL A 57 -4.35 6.47 -3.94
N ILE A 58 -3.63 6.29 -2.83
CA ILE A 58 -2.21 6.63 -2.68
C ILE A 58 -1.41 5.33 -2.80
N ILE A 59 -0.45 5.27 -3.72
CA ILE A 59 0.46 4.14 -3.86
C ILE A 59 1.88 4.64 -3.63
N ILE A 60 2.57 4.09 -2.65
CA ILE A 60 3.98 4.39 -2.36
C ILE A 60 4.79 3.15 -2.65
N ALA A 61 5.32 3.01 -3.86
CA ALA A 61 5.95 1.78 -4.34
C ALA A 61 7.32 2.06 -4.97
N THR A 62 8.11 1.01 -5.15
CA THR A 62 9.33 1.07 -5.96
C THR A 62 8.99 1.49 -7.39
N GLU A 63 9.97 2.04 -8.11
CA GLU A 63 9.77 2.44 -9.51
C GLU A 63 9.36 1.25 -10.38
N GLU A 64 9.93 0.07 -10.13
CA GLU A 64 9.60 -1.17 -10.82
C GLU A 64 8.12 -1.56 -10.64
N HIS A 65 7.65 -1.66 -9.39
CA HIS A 65 6.26 -2.00 -9.11
C HIS A 65 5.29 -0.92 -9.57
N MET A 66 5.67 0.35 -9.48
CA MET A 66 4.85 1.46 -9.96
C MET A 66 4.67 1.41 -11.48
N ASN A 67 5.73 1.14 -12.22
CA ASN A 67 5.67 1.01 -13.68
C ASN A 67 4.82 -0.19 -14.08
N ALA A 68 5.04 -1.35 -13.46
CA ALA A 68 4.26 -2.56 -13.71
C ALA A 68 2.76 -2.37 -13.42
N LEU A 69 2.42 -1.71 -12.30
CA LEU A 69 1.04 -1.36 -11.96
C LEU A 69 0.43 -0.42 -13.00
N ASN A 70 1.12 0.66 -13.36
CA ASN A 70 0.62 1.65 -14.31
C ASN A 70 0.37 1.05 -15.69
N ASP A 71 1.24 0.13 -16.14
CA ASP A 71 1.05 -0.56 -17.42
C ASP A 71 -0.20 -1.45 -17.40
N ARG A 72 -0.46 -2.15 -16.29
CA ARG A 72 -1.70 -2.93 -16.10
C ARG A 72 -2.95 -2.06 -16.06
N LEU A 73 -2.93 -0.97 -15.29
CA LEU A 73 -4.07 -0.05 -15.17
C LEU A 73 -4.42 0.63 -16.51
N LYS A 74 -3.44 0.90 -17.38
CA LYS A 74 -3.67 1.45 -18.73
C LYS A 74 -4.41 0.48 -19.64
N VAL A 75 -4.22 -0.84 -19.47
CA VAL A 75 -4.96 -1.86 -20.24
C VAL A 75 -6.46 -1.78 -19.97
N HIS A 76 -6.85 -1.28 -18.79
CA HIS A 76 -8.24 -1.11 -18.38
C HIS A 76 -8.85 0.25 -18.76
N GLU A 77 -8.24 0.97 -19.70
CA GLU A 77 -8.73 2.26 -20.22
C GLU A 77 -8.91 3.34 -19.14
N LEU A 78 -8.18 3.24 -18.03
CA LEU A 78 -8.14 4.27 -17.00
C LEU A 78 -7.29 5.46 -17.46
N ASP A 79 -7.87 6.65 -17.42
CA ASP A 79 -7.14 7.90 -17.62
C ASP A 79 -6.37 8.25 -16.34
N LEU A 80 -5.19 7.65 -16.21
CA LEU A 80 -4.30 7.86 -15.06
C LEU A 80 -3.81 9.30 -14.95
N GLU A 81 -3.73 10.04 -16.06
CA GLU A 81 -3.31 11.45 -16.05
C GLU A 81 -4.40 12.31 -15.42
N GLN A 82 -5.66 12.10 -15.83
CA GLN A 82 -6.80 12.79 -15.22
C GLN A 82 -6.96 12.43 -13.74
N LEU A 83 -6.86 11.15 -13.39
CA LEU A 83 -6.94 10.71 -11.98
C LEU A 83 -5.83 11.33 -11.11
N GLN A 84 -4.63 11.51 -11.66
CA GLN A 84 -3.53 12.20 -10.97
C GLN A 84 -3.78 13.70 -10.83
N SER A 85 -4.25 14.36 -11.91
CA SER A 85 -4.64 15.78 -11.88
C SER A 85 -5.70 16.06 -10.80
N ASP A 86 -6.64 15.13 -10.64
CA ASP A 86 -7.71 15.23 -9.63
C ASP A 86 -7.27 14.81 -8.22
N ASN A 87 -6.00 14.42 -8.02
CA ASN A 87 -5.49 13.82 -6.79
C ASN A 87 -6.32 12.60 -6.33
N GLN A 88 -6.96 11.91 -7.28
CA GLN A 88 -7.65 10.66 -7.02
C GLN A 88 -6.71 9.47 -7.14
N TYR A 89 -5.65 9.59 -7.93
CA TYR A 89 -4.53 8.66 -7.94
C TYR A 89 -3.25 9.40 -7.59
N ILE A 90 -2.52 8.96 -6.57
CA ILE A 90 -1.29 9.61 -6.10
C ILE A 90 -0.17 8.55 -6.06
N PRO A 91 0.57 8.37 -7.17
CA PRO A 91 1.76 7.52 -7.18
C PRO A 91 2.95 8.26 -6.58
N LEU A 92 3.64 7.64 -5.63
CA LEU A 92 4.86 8.16 -5.01
C LEU A 92 5.96 7.09 -5.07
N ASN A 93 7.18 7.49 -5.46
CA ASN A 93 8.33 6.60 -5.40
C ASN A 93 8.70 6.34 -3.92
N ALA A 94 8.83 5.07 -3.54
CA ALA A 94 9.08 4.68 -2.16
C ALA A 94 10.46 5.12 -1.63
N HIS A 95 11.50 5.08 -2.47
CA HIS A 95 12.85 5.52 -2.08
C HIS A 95 12.88 7.03 -1.87
N GLU A 96 12.38 7.81 -2.84
CA GLU A 96 12.29 9.28 -2.70
C GLU A 96 11.39 9.71 -1.55
N THR A 97 10.36 8.93 -1.24
CA THR A 97 9.46 9.22 -0.12
C THR A 97 10.13 8.95 1.22
N LEU A 98 10.87 7.85 1.34
CA LEU A 98 11.70 7.55 2.51
C LEU A 98 12.69 8.68 2.79
N GLU A 99 13.44 9.13 1.77
CA GLU A 99 14.44 10.20 1.91
C GLU A 99 13.90 11.48 2.58
N LYS A 100 12.60 11.77 2.43
CA LYS A 100 11.97 12.96 3.02
C LYS A 100 11.86 12.93 4.54
N PHE A 101 11.96 11.76 5.16
CA PHE A 101 11.83 11.60 6.61
C PHE A 101 12.94 10.76 7.24
N MET A 102 14.01 10.43 6.52
CA MET A 102 15.17 9.75 7.10
C MET A 102 16.15 10.77 7.71
N VAL A 103 16.50 10.58 8.98
CA VAL A 103 17.50 11.38 9.71
C VAL A 103 18.52 10.44 10.32
N ASN A 104 19.79 10.60 9.96
CA ASN A 104 20.89 9.73 10.43
C ASN A 104 20.65 8.23 10.21
N GLY A 105 20.00 7.86 9.09
CA GLY A 105 19.69 6.46 8.76
C GLY A 105 18.46 5.89 9.44
N TRP A 106 17.72 6.67 10.22
CA TRP A 106 16.48 6.25 10.88
C TRP A 106 15.28 7.12 10.50
N PRO A 107 14.07 6.56 10.41
CA PRO A 107 12.86 7.35 10.21
C PRO A 107 12.63 8.32 11.38
N ASP A 108 12.53 9.61 11.07
CA ASP A 108 12.06 10.62 12.02
C ASP A 108 10.52 10.62 12.03
N GLU A 109 9.94 10.37 13.20
CA GLU A 109 8.49 10.27 13.38
C GLU A 109 7.75 11.56 13.01
N SER A 110 8.31 12.73 13.34
CA SER A 110 7.66 14.01 13.08
C SER A 110 7.61 14.32 11.60
N LEU A 111 8.70 14.05 10.88
CA LEU A 111 8.78 14.20 9.43
C LEU A 111 7.88 13.20 8.70
N PHE A 112 7.86 11.94 9.15
CA PHE A 112 6.96 10.92 8.62
C PHE A 112 5.49 11.33 8.78
N MET A 113 5.09 11.71 9.99
CA MET A 113 3.71 12.12 10.27
C MET A 113 3.31 13.38 9.50
N LYS A 114 4.24 14.31 9.29
CA LYS A 114 4.00 15.48 8.43
C LYS A 114 3.74 15.06 6.99
N MET A 115 4.62 14.21 6.42
CA MET A 115 4.48 13.73 5.05
C MET A 115 3.14 13.00 4.85
N VAL A 116 2.79 12.07 5.74
CA VAL A 116 1.52 11.33 5.67
C VAL A 116 0.31 12.27 5.73
N LYS A 117 0.33 13.26 6.64
CA LYS A 117 -0.76 14.25 6.74
C LYS A 117 -0.89 15.07 5.46
N ASP A 118 0.22 15.52 4.88
CA ASP A 118 0.23 16.33 3.67
C ASP A 118 -0.36 15.53 2.49
N VAL A 119 0.05 14.26 2.30
CA VAL A 119 -0.44 13.41 1.20
C VAL A 119 -1.91 13.02 1.41
N ILE A 120 -2.34 12.67 2.63
CA ILE A 120 -3.76 12.38 2.91
C ILE A 120 -4.61 13.63 2.70
N GLY A 121 -4.13 14.81 3.11
CA GLY A 121 -4.82 16.07 2.89
C GLY A 121 -5.03 16.37 1.41
N LEU A 122 -4.01 16.12 0.60
CA LEU A 122 -4.08 16.22 -0.85
C LEU A 122 -5.12 15.24 -1.44
N ALA A 123 -5.04 13.97 -1.03
CA ALA A 123 -5.94 12.90 -1.50
C ALA A 123 -7.41 13.18 -1.17
N ARG A 124 -7.71 13.70 0.02
CA ARG A 124 -9.09 14.06 0.40
C ARG A 124 -9.67 15.15 -0.51
N GLY A 125 -8.83 16.08 -0.96
CA GLY A 125 -9.21 17.22 -1.77
C GLY A 125 -10.34 18.04 -1.14
N LYS A 126 -11.02 18.85 -1.97
CA LYS A 126 -12.17 19.67 -1.51
C LYS A 126 -13.43 18.85 -1.20
N GLY A 127 -13.54 17.65 -1.79
CA GLY A 127 -14.69 16.77 -1.64
C GLY A 127 -14.65 15.88 -0.40
N ASN A 128 -13.57 15.92 0.38
CA ASN A 128 -13.33 15.04 1.53
C ASN A 128 -13.52 13.56 1.18
N ARG A 129 -12.92 13.12 0.07
CA ARG A 129 -12.96 11.73 -0.38
C ARG A 129 -12.38 10.80 0.67
N LEU A 130 -12.87 9.57 0.74
CA LEU A 130 -12.17 8.52 1.48
C LEU A 130 -10.82 8.24 0.81
N VAL A 131 -9.85 7.80 1.61
CA VAL A 131 -8.48 7.62 1.17
C VAL A 131 -8.07 6.19 1.44
N ARG A 132 -7.56 5.53 0.40
CA ARG A 132 -6.89 4.23 0.45
C ARG A 132 -5.41 4.45 0.24
N ALA A 133 -4.57 3.74 0.98
CA ALA A 133 -3.12 3.86 0.85
C ALA A 133 -2.44 2.49 0.88
N TYR A 134 -1.45 2.32 0.00
CA TYR A 134 -0.51 1.19 -0.01
C TYR A 134 0.92 1.73 0.02
N GLY A 135 1.83 1.04 0.70
CA GLY A 135 3.21 1.50 0.85
C GLY A 135 4.24 0.40 1.06
N GLU A 136 5.33 0.45 0.30
CA GLU A 136 6.47 -0.49 0.36
C GLU A 136 7.64 0.01 1.23
N MET A 137 7.51 1.20 1.81
CA MET A 137 8.58 1.85 2.59
C MET A 137 9.06 0.99 3.77
N VAL A 138 8.14 0.27 4.44
CA VAL A 138 8.49 -0.60 5.57
C VAL A 138 9.25 -1.83 5.09
N ALA A 139 8.85 -2.42 3.96
CA ALA A 139 9.54 -3.56 3.35
C ALA A 139 10.99 -3.19 2.96
N ILE A 140 11.19 -1.99 2.40
CA ILE A 140 12.52 -1.46 2.07
C ILE A 140 13.38 -1.30 3.34
N LEU A 141 12.86 -0.67 4.40
CA LEU A 141 13.61 -0.49 5.65
C LEU A 141 14.00 -1.83 6.30
N TRP A 142 13.10 -2.81 6.27
CA TRP A 142 13.39 -4.16 6.77
C TRP A 142 14.46 -4.86 5.94
N GLY A 143 14.40 -4.76 4.61
CA GLY A 143 15.43 -5.31 3.71
C GLY A 143 16.82 -4.68 3.90
N GLN A 144 16.87 -3.44 4.35
CA GLN A 144 18.12 -2.71 4.64
C GLN A 144 18.71 -3.01 6.03
N GLY A 145 18.05 -3.83 6.86
CA GLY A 145 18.50 -4.10 8.22
C GLY A 145 18.27 -2.95 9.20
N HIS A 146 17.31 -2.06 8.90
CA HIS A 146 16.82 -1.06 9.87
C HIS A 146 15.67 -1.64 10.68
N ASN A 147 16.00 -2.64 11.49
CA ASN A 147 15.12 -3.31 12.43
C ASN A 147 15.51 -2.89 13.87
N GLY A 148 14.53 -2.37 14.61
CA GLY A 148 14.64 -1.99 16.02
C GLY A 148 13.74 -2.84 16.89
#